data_AF-A0A662HBU2-F1
#
_entry.id   AF-A0A662HBU2-F1
#
_cell.length_a   1.000
_cell.length_b   1.000
_cell.length_c   1.000
_cell.angle_alpha   90.00
_cell.angle_beta   90.00
_cell.angle_gamma   90.00
#
_symmetry.space_group_name_H-M   'P 1'
#
loop_
_entity.id
_entity.type
_entity.pdbx_description
1 polymer ?
#
loop_
_entity_poly.entity_id
_entity_poly.type
_entity_poly.pdbx_seq_one_letter_code
_entity_poly.pdbx_strand_id
1 'polypeptide(L)' 'MGGKEMRSLKSLKEGARITVVGDGINDAPALAVADIGIAIGSLQAVAEAADVAIVTNNVSEVVSFFKLSRKGIEGLFEV' A
#
# COMPACT_ATOMS: atom_id res chain seq x y z
N MET A 1 7.94 -11.83 10.52
CA MET A 1 8.60 -10.53 10.30
C MET A 1 9.17 -9.99 11.60
N GLY A 2 10.45 -9.63 11.61
CA GLY A 2 11.20 -9.23 12.81
C GLY A 2 11.56 -7.74 12.75
N GLY A 3 11.66 -7.07 13.91
CA GLY A 3 11.76 -5.61 14.06
C GLY A 3 12.96 -4.87 13.43
N LYS A 4 13.63 -5.42 12.41
CA LYS A 4 14.55 -4.71 11.51
C LYS A 4 13.78 -3.94 10.43
N GLU A 5 12.80 -4.56 9.78
CA GLU A 5 11.99 -3.95 8.72
C GLU A 5 11.25 -2.70 9.23
N MET A 6 10.65 -2.82 10.42
CA MET A 6 9.98 -1.73 11.11
C MET A 6 10.92 -0.55 11.45
N ARG A 7 12.19 -0.83 11.77
CA ARG A 7 13.18 0.21 12.07
C ARG A 7 13.57 0.96 10.79
N SER A 8 13.80 0.23 9.70
CA SER A 8 14.08 0.83 8.39
C SER A 8 12.92 1.69 7.90
N LEU A 9 11.68 1.21 8.04
CA LEU A 9 10.48 1.98 7.67
C LEU A 9 10.36 3.27 8.48
N LYS A 10 10.61 3.23 9.80
CA LYS A 10 10.60 4.43 10.63
C LYS A 10 11.66 5.46 10.21
N SER A 11 12.88 5.01 9.93
CA SER A 11 13.95 5.92 9.46
C SER A 11 13.67 6.52 8.08
N LEU A 12 13.04 5.78 7.18
CA LEU A 12 12.63 6.29 5.86
C LEU A 12 11.50 7.33 5.96
N LYS A 13 10.69 7.28 7.03
CA LYS A 13 9.52 8.14 7.21
C LYS A 13 9.86 9.57 7.62
N GLU A 14 11.08 9.81 8.11
CA GLU A 14 11.53 11.13 8.60
C GLU A 14 11.72 12.18 7.50
N GLY A 15 11.53 11.85 6.22
CA GLY A 15 11.60 12.83 5.13
C GLY A 15 10.86 12.45 3.84
N ALA A 16 10.11 11.34 3.84
CA ALA A 16 9.40 10.85 2.67
C ALA A 16 8.08 10.18 3.05
N ARG A 17 7.12 10.20 2.12
CA ARG A 17 5.91 9.36 2.21
C ARG A 17 6.25 7.97 1.71
N ILE A 18 5.84 6.95 2.45
CA ILE A 18 6.12 5.55 2.17
C ILE A 18 4.81 4.82 1.87
N THR A 19 4.77 4.15 0.73
CA THR A 19 3.77 3.11 0.47
C THR A 19 4.43 1.74 0.69
N VAL A 20 3.76 0.86 1.44
CA VAL A 20 4.16 -0.53 1.61
C VAL A 20 3.21 -1.42 0.82
N VAL A 21 3.75 -2.41 0.12
CA VAL A 21 2.99 -3.39 -0.63
C VAL A 21 3.28 -4.77 -0.06
N GLY A 22 2.25 -5.53 0.30
CA GLY A 22 2.38 -6.83 0.93
C GLY A 22 1.18 -7.75 0.70
N ASP A 23 1.19 -8.91 1.35
CA ASP A 23 0.12 -9.93 1.20
C ASP A 23 -1.10 -9.69 2.10
N GLY A 24 -1.00 -8.75 3.05
CA GLY A 24 -2.05 -8.44 4.03
C GLY A 24 -2.12 -9.38 5.24
N ILE A 25 -1.44 -10.53 5.22
CA ILE A 25 -1.44 -11.48 6.33
C ILE A 25 -0.15 -11.35 7.14
N ASN A 26 0.98 -11.51 6.47
CA ASN A 26 2.30 -11.47 7.11
C ASN A 26 2.80 -10.03 7.21
N ASP A 27 2.47 -9.20 6.22
CA ASP A 27 2.90 -7.81 6.11
C ASP A 27 2.04 -6.82 6.89
N ALA A 28 0.98 -7.29 7.58
CA ALA A 28 0.03 -6.42 8.29
C ALA A 28 0.69 -5.36 9.20
N PRO A 29 1.72 -5.67 10.01
CA PRO A 29 2.39 -4.64 10.81
C PRO A 29 3.12 -3.58 9.97
N ALA A 30 3.70 -3.96 8.83
CA ALA A 30 4.41 -3.06 7.94
C ALA A 30 3.43 -2.17 7.14
N LEU A 31 2.32 -2.76 6.69
CA LEU A 31 1.22 -2.03 6.05
C LEU A 31 0.62 -0.97 6.99
N ALA A 32 0.43 -1.30 8.27
CA ALA A 32 -0.14 -0.40 9.27
C ALA A 32 0.74 0.82 9.62
N VAL A 33 2.07 0.76 9.40
CA VAL A 33 2.97 1.88 9.69
C VAL A 33 3.30 2.74 8.48
N ALA A 34 2.94 2.28 7.28
CA ALA A 34 3.09 3.02 6.05
C ALA A 34 2.23 4.29 6.06
N ASP A 35 2.44 5.20 5.11
CA ASP A 35 1.49 6.27 4.84
C ASP A 35 0.31 5.76 4.01
N ILE A 36 0.56 4.75 3.16
CA ILE A 36 -0.46 3.96 2.47
C ILE A 36 -0.03 2.50 2.48
N GLY A 37 -0.82 1.62 3.08
CA GLY A 37 -0.68 0.17 2.97
C GLY A 37 -1.47 -0.35 1.76
N ILE A 38 -0.83 -1.13 0.90
CA ILE A 38 -1.46 -1.83 -0.22
C ILE A 38 -1.30 -3.33 -0.03
N ALA A 39 -2.42 -4.06 0.07
CA ALA A 39 -2.41 -5.51 0.13
C ALA A 39 -2.81 -6.13 -1.22
N ILE A 40 -2.10 -7.16 -1.66
CA ILE A 40 -2.35 -7.89 -2.93
C ILE A 40 -2.68 -9.34 -2.61
N GLY A 41 -3.80 -9.84 -3.11
CA GLY A 41 -4.17 -11.24 -2.93
C GLY A 41 -5.68 -11.49 -2.91
N SER A 42 -6.08 -12.59 -2.27
CA SER A 42 -7.49 -12.97 -2.16
C SER A 42 -8.25 -12.06 -1.21
N LEU A 43 -9.55 -11.86 -1.46
CA LEU A 43 -10.41 -10.95 -0.68
C LEU A 43 -10.29 -11.17 0.83
N GLN A 44 -10.26 -12.43 1.28
CA GLN A 44 -10.06 -12.79 2.69
C GLN A 44 -8.72 -12.34 3.28
N ALA A 45 -7.65 -12.37 2.50
CA ALA A 45 -6.30 -12.01 2.96
C ALA A 45 -6.08 -10.49 3.02
N VAL A 46 -6.71 -9.75 2.11
CA VAL A 46 -6.47 -8.31 1.95
C VAL A 46 -7.51 -7.41 2.63
N ALA A 47 -8.67 -7.95 3.06
CA ALA A 47 -9.82 -7.14 3.48
C ALA A 47 -9.59 -6.25 4.70
N GLU A 48 -8.72 -6.61 5.64
CA GLU A 48 -8.62 -5.90 6.93
C GLU A 48 -7.24 -5.28 7.22
N ALA A 49 -6.25 -5.50 6.35
CA ALA A 49 -4.85 -5.21 6.68
C ALA A 49 -4.27 -3.96 6.01
N ALA A 50 -4.99 -3.35 5.06
CA ALA A 50 -4.45 -2.29 4.19
C ALA A 50 -5.50 -1.22 3.85
N ASP A 51 -5.02 -0.02 3.53
CA ASP A 51 -5.85 1.08 3.02
C ASP A 51 -6.38 0.79 1.61
N VAL A 52 -5.63 0.01 0.83
CA VAL A 52 -5.95 -0.38 -0.53
C VAL A 52 -5.83 -1.89 -0.68
N ALA A 53 -6.91 -2.54 -1.13
CA ALA A 53 -6.94 -3.95 -1.43
C ALA A 53 -6.96 -4.18 -2.95
N ILE A 54 -5.93 -4.85 -3.48
CA ILE A 54 -5.84 -5.27 -4.88
C ILE A 54 -6.22 -6.75 -4.94
N VAL A 55 -7.44 -7.02 -5.41
CA VAL A 55 -8.04 -8.36 -5.52
C VAL A 55 -7.59 -9.05 -6.81
N THR A 56 -6.28 -9.12 -7.01
CA THR A 56 -5.64 -9.87 -8.08
C THR A 56 -4.32 -10.40 -7.57
N ASN A 57 -3.69 -11.32 -8.30
CA ASN A 57 -2.37 -11.83 -7.97
C ASN A 57 -1.25 -11.17 -8.80
N ASN A 58 -1.51 -9.96 -9.33
CA ASN A 58 -0.59 -9.23 -10.20
C ASN A 58 -0.09 -7.94 -9.54
N VAL A 59 1.19 -7.90 -9.19
CA VAL A 59 1.85 -6.72 -8.58
C VAL A 59 1.85 -5.50 -9.50
N SER A 60 1.72 -5.70 -10.82
CA SER A 60 1.64 -4.61 -11.79
C SER A 60 0.41 -3.71 -11.58
N GLU A 61 -0.63 -4.24 -10.93
CA GLU A 61 -1.84 -3.47 -10.63
C GLU A 61 -1.60 -2.36 -9.61
N VAL A 62 -0.51 -2.42 -8.84
CA VAL A 62 -0.05 -1.29 -8.03
C VAL A 62 0.27 -0.07 -8.91
N VAL A 63 0.90 -0.30 -10.07
CA VAL A 63 1.20 0.78 -11.03
C VAL A 63 -0.08 1.32 -11.65
N SER A 64 -1.01 0.42 -12.00
CA SER A 64 -2.34 0.80 -12.51
C SER A 64 -3.08 1.67 -11.48
N PHE A 65 -3.05 1.29 -10.21
CA PHE A 65 -3.64 2.05 -9.10
C PHE A 65 -3.08 3.47 -9.03
N PHE A 66 -1.75 3.64 -8.98
CA PHE A 66 -1.15 4.98 -8.93
C PHE A 66 -1.47 5.84 -10.16
N LYS A 67 -1.51 5.23 -11.35
CA LYS A 67 -1.92 5.92 -12.60
C LYS A 67 -3.37 6.40 -12.50
N LEU A 68 -4.27 5.57 -11.99
CA LEU A 68 -5.69 5.92 -11.80
C LEU A 68 -5.86 7.00 -10.73
N SER A 69 -5.18 6.90 -9.59
CA SER A 69 -5.23 7.92 -8.53
C SER A 69 -4.80 9.29 -9.06
N ARG A 70 -3.72 9.36 -9.84
CA ARG A 70 -3.27 10.62 -10.45
C ARG A 70 -4.29 11.19 -11.43
N LYS A 71 -4.83 10.36 -12.31
CA LYS A 71 -5.88 10.78 -13.25
C LYS A 71 -7.15 11.25 -12.55
N GLY A 72 -7.56 10.55 -11.49
CA GLY A 72 -8.74 10.93 -10.70
C GLY A 72 -8.57 12.30 -10.04
N ILE A 73 -7.37 12.59 -9.52
CA ILE A 73 -7.02 13.91 -8.99
C ILE A 73 -7.07 14.96 -10.11
N GLU A 74 -6.43 14.73 -11.26
CA GLU A 74 -6.44 15.66 -12.40
C GLU A 74 -7.87 15.98 -12.88
N GLY A 75 -8.72 14.96 -13.05
CA GLY A 75 -10.11 15.13 -13.48
C GLY A 75 -11.03 15.76 -12.43
N LEU A 76 -10.65 15.75 -11.15
CA LEU A 76 -11.41 16.41 -10.08
C LEU A 76 -11.24 17.94 -10.07
N PHE A 77 -10.22 18.46 -10.76
CA PHE A 77 -9.92 19.91 -10.83
C PHE A 77 -10.36 20.56 -12.15
N GLU A 78 -11.08 19.84 -13.02
CA GLU A 78 -11.70 20.38 -14.25
C GLU A 78 -13.17 20.82 -14.04
N VAL A 79 -13.46 21.54 -12.95
CA VAL A 79 -14.79 22.13 -12.68
C VAL A 79 -14.72 23.62 -12.37
#